data_AF-A0A0B2WNC4-F1
#
_entry.id   AF-A0A0B2WNC4-F1
#
_cell.length_a   1.000
_cell.length_b   1.000
_cell.length_c   1.000
_cell.angle_alpha   90.00
_cell.angle_beta   90.00
_cell.angle_gamma   90.00
#
_symmetry.space_group_name_H-M   'P 1'
#
loop_
_entity.id
_entity.type
_entity.pdbx_description
1 polymer ?
#
loop_
_entity_poly.entity_id
_entity_poly.type
_entity_poly.pdbx_seq_one_letter_code
_entity_poly.pdbx_strand_id
1 'polypeptide(L)'
;MPCHENGGSCRPDLYVGVDFGTTFTGVSYMTPGDAAATIIRTWPGKKGAKVPSVLAKDTTGNNIKWGFLCHDLDESSKWRFLKLCLDCDPSRLADTPWAPADSSEAYKLVEVYLRQIYLYLSGHLVEKLMEDRTNGVGSWNKSWAHMRVEFTFSVPGTWSPLAVHRFARAARRAGFGQEIDHQMGLGLTESVAAVVATSELNIPFANGDAVLSIDAGGGTTDLAFVTLQSMKPMMMEPVLPVTAIGVGSVLIDMGFKNDLETRLAAKGVPLDTARKCAAKISQGEEFQRWKCNHGQENTAPDKSMAGTIFNSEALDNQGVPADYNLIFEKKLLDGLFDCQIKEIKAHVIAALGEFEKARGKRLKHIVLSGGLGSSDYVFQKLDEFFTWQKGRRPCLGEAKLWTCSNPQTAVIRGLLMNKRNETFGPRITRASYGVVAHQCPLGKSKSRLKGSRDSRGKAVPGQIQWVVKKGTMIRPNDRFRHKVTRTFTKSDPDDWTETIVSSTCSLEYLPQTTQDAGVEVLCQVQVPKGAPTGMKKGTWPFAGRYQTYECELQIVVGDSGECTVDVISSRGVELSKGSTTINVSHNP
;
A
#
# COMPACT_ATOMS: atom_id res chain seq x y z
N MET A 1 7.85 34.10 -1.69
CA MET A 1 8.29 35.08 -2.71
C MET A 1 9.44 34.50 -3.51
N PRO A 2 9.58 34.84 -4.80
CA PRO A 2 9.40 33.83 -5.84
C PRO A 2 10.71 33.25 -6.39
N CYS A 3 10.66 31.95 -6.69
CA CYS A 3 11.51 31.33 -7.68
C CYS A 3 11.29 32.07 -9.01
N HIS A 4 12.30 32.82 -9.45
CA HIS A 4 12.30 33.44 -10.77
C HIS A 4 12.33 32.35 -11.86
N GLU A 5 11.42 32.54 -12.81
CA GLU A 5 11.47 32.17 -14.23
C GLU A 5 12.80 31.55 -14.71
N ASN A 6 12.91 30.24 -14.56
CA ASN A 6 13.58 29.33 -15.49
C ASN A 6 13.08 27.93 -15.16
N GLY A 7 12.40 27.28 -16.11
CA GLY A 7 11.72 25.98 -15.97
C GLY A 7 12.65 24.78 -15.79
N GLY A 8 13.58 24.82 -14.83
CA GLY A 8 14.33 23.68 -14.36
C GLY A 8 13.81 23.25 -13.00
N SER A 9 13.15 22.09 -12.91
CA SER A 9 12.92 21.45 -11.61
C SER A 9 14.28 21.25 -10.92
N CYS A 10 14.50 21.88 -9.77
CA CYS A 10 15.73 21.70 -9.01
C CYS A 10 15.81 20.22 -8.59
N ARG A 11 16.79 19.47 -9.16
CA ARG A 11 16.88 18.02 -8.98
C ARG A 11 17.00 17.67 -7.48
N PRO A 12 16.28 16.63 -7.00
CA PRO A 12 16.46 16.11 -5.65
C PRO A 12 17.92 15.79 -5.36
N ASP A 13 18.37 16.01 -4.14
CA ASP A 13 19.69 15.61 -3.67
C ASP A 13 19.72 14.10 -3.36
N LEU A 14 18.57 13.57 -2.93
CA LEU A 14 18.43 12.19 -2.48
C LEU A 14 17.03 11.65 -2.79
N TYR A 15 16.96 10.45 -3.35
CA TYR A 15 15.72 9.68 -3.47
C TYR A 15 15.73 8.56 -2.43
N VAL A 16 14.61 8.36 -1.74
CA VAL A 16 14.45 7.34 -0.71
C VAL A 16 13.19 6.53 -0.97
N GLY A 17 13.36 5.22 -1.19
CA GLY A 17 12.27 4.27 -1.38
C GLY A 17 11.97 3.53 -0.08
N VAL A 18 10.72 3.54 0.35
CA VAL A 18 10.26 2.89 1.59
C VAL A 18 9.19 1.84 1.27
N ASP A 19 9.42 0.61 1.71
CA ASP A 19 8.43 -0.47 1.72
C ASP A 19 8.06 -0.73 3.17
N PHE A 20 6.95 -0.12 3.60
CA PHE A 20 6.35 -0.41 4.90
C PHE A 20 5.56 -1.72 4.78
N GLY A 21 6.21 -2.85 5.00
CA GLY A 21 5.59 -4.17 4.93
C GLY A 21 4.89 -4.59 6.24
N THR A 22 4.02 -5.60 6.15
CA THR A 22 3.30 -6.14 7.33
C THR A 22 4.22 -6.68 8.41
N THR A 23 5.25 -7.43 8.03
CA THR A 23 6.19 -8.09 8.94
C THR A 23 7.51 -7.34 9.05
N PHE A 24 7.99 -6.78 7.93
CA PHE A 24 9.26 -6.08 7.84
C PHE A 24 9.15 -4.85 6.95
N THR A 25 9.86 -3.79 7.34
CA THR A 25 10.02 -2.55 6.58
C THR A 25 11.40 -2.53 5.92
N GLY A 26 11.44 -2.18 4.63
CA GLY A 26 12.69 -1.97 3.89
C GLY A 26 12.86 -0.51 3.49
N VAL A 27 14.11 -0.05 3.49
CA VAL A 27 14.46 1.28 2.96
C VAL A 27 15.65 1.17 2.02
N SER A 28 15.57 1.88 0.90
CA SER A 28 16.69 2.07 -0.02
C SER A 28 16.82 3.55 -0.37
N TYR A 29 18.01 3.97 -0.77
CA TYR A 29 18.28 5.33 -1.20
C TYR A 29 19.17 5.36 -2.44
N MET A 30 19.11 6.44 -3.20
CA MET A 30 20.03 6.74 -4.28
C MET A 30 20.19 8.24 -4.44
N THR A 31 21.38 8.68 -4.84
CA THR A 31 21.65 10.05 -5.26
C THR A 31 21.53 10.18 -6.78
N PRO A 32 21.30 11.39 -7.32
CA PRO A 32 21.35 11.59 -8.76
C PRO A 32 22.69 11.17 -9.35
N GLY A 33 22.67 10.21 -10.28
CA GLY A 33 23.86 9.68 -10.93
C GLY A 33 24.26 8.28 -10.46
N ASP A 34 23.70 7.78 -9.35
CA ASP A 34 23.98 6.41 -8.91
C ASP A 34 23.46 5.39 -9.93
N ALA A 35 24.26 4.35 -10.18
CA ALA A 35 23.93 3.29 -11.11
C ALA A 35 22.91 2.29 -10.56
N ALA A 36 22.74 2.22 -9.23
CA ALA A 36 21.77 1.36 -8.55
C ALA A 36 21.44 1.94 -7.17
N ALA A 37 20.27 1.57 -6.65
CA ALA A 37 19.87 1.95 -5.30
C ALA A 37 20.65 1.17 -4.23
N THR A 38 21.00 1.85 -3.14
CA THR A 38 21.62 1.26 -1.96
C THR A 38 20.57 0.90 -0.92
N ILE A 39 20.51 -0.36 -0.53
CA ILE A 39 19.60 -0.84 0.53
C ILE A 39 20.24 -0.58 1.91
N ILE A 40 19.45 -0.01 2.82
CA ILE A 40 19.84 0.14 4.22
C ILE A 40 19.84 -1.24 4.88
N ARG A 41 21.02 -1.63 5.39
CA ARG A 41 21.25 -2.93 6.02
C ARG A 41 21.66 -2.83 7.48
N THR A 42 22.03 -1.65 7.94
CA THR A 42 22.32 -1.38 9.33
C THR A 42 21.03 -0.82 9.93
N TRP A 43 20.60 -1.37 11.05
CA TRP A 43 19.46 -0.90 11.81
C TRP A 43 19.83 -0.90 13.29
N PRO A 44 19.15 -0.11 14.14
CA PRO A 44 19.36 -0.19 15.58
C PRO A 44 19.20 -1.63 16.09
N GLY A 45 20.18 -2.12 16.84
CA GLY A 45 20.20 -3.48 17.42
C GLY A 45 20.77 -4.57 16.50
N LYS A 46 20.42 -4.62 15.21
CA LYS A 46 20.85 -5.72 14.31
C LYS A 46 20.97 -5.29 12.84
N LYS A 47 21.87 -5.94 12.10
CA LYS A 47 21.96 -5.81 10.63
C LYS A 47 20.96 -6.73 9.92
N GLY A 48 20.36 -6.25 8.84
CA GLY A 48 19.41 -7.01 8.02
C GLY A 48 18.93 -6.20 6.82
N ALA A 49 18.57 -6.85 5.71
CA ALA A 49 18.06 -6.17 4.51
C ALA A 49 16.74 -5.41 4.74
N LYS A 50 16.02 -5.76 5.81
CA LYS A 50 14.82 -5.11 6.32
C LYS A 50 14.83 -5.14 7.85
N VAL A 51 14.01 -4.30 8.46
CA VAL A 51 13.80 -4.20 9.90
C VAL A 51 12.37 -4.65 10.26
N PRO A 52 12.12 -5.35 11.38
CA PRO A 52 10.77 -5.74 11.77
C PRO A 52 9.81 -4.54 11.87
N SER A 53 8.58 -4.71 11.38
CA SER A 53 7.49 -3.74 11.52
C SER A 53 6.81 -3.88 12.89
N VAL A 54 7.61 -3.64 13.93
CA VAL A 54 7.27 -3.87 15.35
C VAL A 54 7.54 -2.62 16.16
N LEU A 55 6.64 -2.29 17.08
CA LEU A 55 6.74 -1.15 17.99
C LEU A 55 6.52 -1.62 19.42
N ALA A 56 7.27 -1.10 20.40
CA ALA A 56 6.96 -1.38 21.80
C ALA A 56 5.63 -0.70 22.20
N LYS A 57 4.84 -1.36 23.06
CA LYS A 57 3.61 -0.76 23.61
C LYS A 57 3.90 0.37 24.58
N ASP A 58 4.99 0.26 25.32
CA ASP A 58 5.49 1.37 26.12
C ASP A 58 6.08 2.42 25.19
N THR A 59 5.26 3.43 24.89
CA THR A 59 5.64 4.60 24.10
C THR A 59 5.93 5.80 24.98
N THR A 60 6.11 5.61 26.29
CA THR A 60 6.38 6.73 27.21
C THR A 60 7.86 7.09 27.20
N GLY A 61 8.16 8.38 27.04
CA GLY A 61 9.52 8.91 27.01
C GLY A 61 10.16 9.01 25.62
N ASN A 62 11.41 9.51 25.58
CA ASN A 62 12.14 9.78 24.33
C ASN A 62 12.79 8.54 23.69
N ASN A 63 12.74 7.37 24.34
CA ASN A 63 13.48 6.18 23.92
C ASN A 63 12.53 5.04 23.49
N ILE A 64 11.69 5.33 22.49
CA ILE A 64 10.70 4.38 21.97
C ILE A 64 11.44 3.23 21.26
N LYS A 65 11.26 1.99 21.76
CA LYS A 65 11.82 0.80 21.10
C LYS A 65 10.98 0.41 19.89
N TRP A 66 11.66 0.10 18.79
CA TRP A 66 11.06 -0.32 17.52
C TRP A 66 11.99 -1.29 16.79
N GLY A 67 11.44 -2.04 15.83
CA GLY A 67 12.23 -2.95 15.01
C GLY A 67 12.96 -4.01 15.83
N PHE A 68 14.26 -4.17 15.59
CA PHE A 68 15.09 -5.14 16.33
C PHE A 68 15.29 -4.76 17.80
N LEU A 69 15.10 -3.50 18.21
CA LEU A 69 15.19 -3.10 19.62
C LEU A 69 14.07 -3.71 20.47
N CYS A 70 13.00 -4.21 19.84
CA CYS A 70 11.93 -4.93 20.51
C CYS A 70 12.21 -6.42 20.69
N HIS A 71 13.38 -6.94 20.29
CA HIS A 71 13.66 -8.37 20.31
C HIS A 71 13.41 -9.01 21.68
N ASP A 72 14.00 -8.43 22.73
CA ASP A 72 13.98 -8.99 24.10
C ASP A 72 12.72 -8.65 24.89
N LEU A 73 11.77 -7.91 24.30
CA LEU A 73 10.48 -7.65 24.97
C LEU A 73 9.60 -8.89 24.88
N ASP A 74 8.69 -9.06 25.84
CA ASP A 74 7.61 -10.03 25.69
C ASP A 74 6.67 -9.64 24.54
N GLU A 75 6.09 -10.63 23.87
CA GLU A 75 5.21 -10.38 22.73
C GLU A 75 3.95 -9.58 23.09
N SER A 76 3.42 -9.72 24.32
CA SER A 76 2.31 -8.90 24.82
C SER A 76 2.64 -7.42 24.96
N SER A 77 3.93 -7.09 25.05
CA SER A 77 4.48 -5.73 25.18
C SER A 77 4.90 -5.13 23.83
N LYS A 78 4.55 -5.80 22.71
CA LYS A 78 4.79 -5.36 21.35
C LYS A 78 3.47 -5.07 20.64
N TRP A 79 3.51 -4.13 19.72
CA TRP A 79 2.54 -3.97 18.64
C TRP A 79 3.13 -4.59 17.36
N ARG A 80 2.32 -5.41 16.67
CA ARG A 80 2.64 -6.05 15.37
C ARG A 80 1.46 -5.89 14.42
N PHE A 81 1.67 -6.28 13.16
CA PHE A 81 0.63 -6.34 12.13
C PHE A 81 -0.07 -4.99 11.89
N LEU A 82 0.61 -3.89 12.22
CA LEU A 82 0.11 -2.52 12.11
C LEU A 82 -0.51 -2.25 10.73
N LYS A 83 0.14 -2.74 9.67
CA LYS A 83 -0.31 -2.59 8.28
C LYS A 83 -1.62 -3.31 7.96
N LEU A 84 -1.86 -4.48 8.56
CA LEU A 84 -3.07 -5.28 8.28
C LEU A 84 -4.32 -4.59 8.82
N CYS A 85 -4.21 -3.87 9.93
CA CYS A 85 -5.34 -3.19 10.55
C CYS A 85 -5.69 -1.84 9.89
N LEU A 86 -5.02 -1.43 8.81
CA LEU A 86 -5.29 -0.12 8.15
C LEU A 86 -6.53 -0.14 7.24
N ASP A 87 -6.79 -1.27 6.57
CA ASP A 87 -7.85 -1.39 5.56
C ASP A 87 -8.65 -2.71 5.66
N CYS A 88 -8.41 -3.53 6.68
CA CYS A 88 -9.12 -4.78 6.90
C CYS A 88 -9.83 -4.78 8.25
N ASP A 89 -10.91 -5.56 8.34
CA ASP A 89 -11.55 -5.89 9.61
C ASP A 89 -10.56 -6.69 10.48
N PRO A 90 -10.20 -6.18 11.68
CA PRO A 90 -9.26 -6.83 12.58
C PRO A 90 -9.77 -8.15 13.18
N SER A 91 -11.01 -8.58 12.89
CA SER A 91 -11.57 -9.86 13.33
C SER A 91 -10.68 -11.07 13.01
N ARG A 92 -9.91 -11.05 11.91
CA ARG A 92 -8.93 -12.11 11.56
C ARG A 92 -7.72 -12.18 12.51
N LEU A 93 -7.50 -11.12 13.28
CA LEU A 93 -6.46 -10.99 14.30
C LEU A 93 -7.08 -10.99 15.71
N ALA A 94 -8.35 -11.41 15.85
CA ALA A 94 -8.97 -11.60 17.15
C ALA A 94 -8.09 -12.48 18.06
N ASP A 95 -8.09 -12.18 19.35
CA ASP A 95 -7.26 -12.86 20.36
C ASP A 95 -5.75 -12.82 20.08
N THR A 96 -5.27 -11.86 19.26
CA THR A 96 -3.85 -11.52 19.18
C THR A 96 -3.57 -10.29 20.04
N PRO A 97 -2.89 -10.44 21.19
CA PRO A 97 -2.74 -9.34 22.14
C PRO A 97 -1.87 -8.19 21.62
N TRP A 98 -1.20 -8.34 20.48
CA TRP A 98 -0.30 -7.35 19.88
C TRP A 98 -0.82 -6.73 18.58
N ALA A 99 -1.99 -7.11 18.08
CA ALA A 99 -2.59 -6.40 16.94
C ALA A 99 -3.37 -5.18 17.44
N PRO A 100 -3.36 -4.06 16.68
CA PRO A 100 -4.26 -2.94 16.96
C PRO A 100 -5.72 -3.39 16.98
N ALA A 101 -6.50 -2.84 17.90
CA ALA A 101 -7.91 -3.15 18.08
C ALA A 101 -8.77 -2.66 16.92
N ASP A 102 -8.39 -1.54 16.30
CA ASP A 102 -9.10 -0.94 15.17
C ASP A 102 -8.16 -0.14 14.25
N SER A 103 -8.72 0.35 13.14
CA SER A 103 -7.95 1.14 12.16
C SER A 103 -7.48 2.49 12.70
N SER A 104 -8.21 3.12 13.62
CA SER A 104 -7.83 4.39 14.22
C SER A 104 -6.59 4.25 15.09
N GLU A 105 -6.55 3.22 15.93
CA GLU A 105 -5.36 2.85 16.71
C GLU A 105 -4.20 2.47 15.78
N ALA A 106 -4.47 1.67 14.74
CA ALA A 106 -3.45 1.28 13.77
C ALA A 106 -2.77 2.49 13.11
N TYR A 107 -3.53 3.49 12.63
CA TYR A 107 -2.95 4.70 12.03
C TYR A 107 -2.09 5.51 13.01
N LYS A 108 -2.49 5.61 14.29
CA LYS A 108 -1.70 6.28 15.33
C LYS A 108 -0.37 5.56 15.57
N LEU A 109 -0.41 4.24 15.68
CA LEU A 109 0.79 3.42 15.90
C LEU A 109 1.71 3.43 14.67
N VAL A 110 1.15 3.43 13.46
CA VAL A 110 1.92 3.60 12.21
C VAL A 110 2.63 4.94 12.16
N GLU A 111 1.97 6.03 12.56
CA GLU A 111 2.60 7.36 12.66
C GLU A 111 3.80 7.34 13.61
N VAL A 112 3.66 6.71 14.79
CA VAL A 112 4.77 6.57 15.76
C VAL A 112 5.91 5.71 15.19
N TYR A 113 5.60 4.55 14.61
CA TYR A 113 6.61 3.65 14.02
C TYR A 113 7.36 4.32 12.87
N LEU A 114 6.64 4.91 11.92
CA LEU A 114 7.24 5.62 10.79
C LEU A 114 8.07 6.82 11.25
N ARG A 115 7.69 7.49 12.35
CA ARG A 115 8.49 8.57 12.92
C ARG A 115 9.85 8.07 13.39
N GLN A 116 9.93 6.87 13.96
CA GLN A 116 11.22 6.27 14.33
C GLN A 116 12.09 5.97 13.11
N ILE A 117 11.50 5.48 12.02
CA ILE A 117 12.21 5.31 10.75
C ILE A 117 12.73 6.65 10.24
N TYR A 118 11.88 7.69 10.19
CA TYR A 118 12.27 9.02 9.74
C TYR A 118 13.43 9.60 10.57
N LEU A 119 13.34 9.53 11.90
CA LEU A 119 14.39 9.99 12.81
C LEU A 119 15.71 9.23 12.57
N TYR A 120 15.64 7.90 12.42
CA TYR A 120 16.80 7.09 12.08
C TYR A 120 17.45 7.51 10.75
N LEU A 121 16.65 7.73 9.71
CA LEU A 121 17.17 8.21 8.42
C LEU A 121 17.81 9.59 8.56
N SER A 122 17.15 10.52 9.26
CA SER A 122 17.63 11.90 9.40
C SER A 122 18.98 12.02 10.10
N GLY A 123 19.26 11.14 11.08
CA GLY A 123 20.57 11.08 11.73
C GLY A 123 21.57 10.22 10.95
N HIS A 124 21.24 8.94 10.72
CA HIS A 124 22.21 7.95 10.26
C HIS A 124 22.52 8.03 8.76
N LEU A 125 21.55 8.40 7.93
CA LEU A 125 21.79 8.47 6.48
C LEU A 125 22.70 9.65 6.13
N VAL A 126 22.58 10.77 6.84
CA VAL A 126 23.47 11.93 6.66
C VAL A 126 24.91 11.57 7.01
N GLU A 127 25.14 10.97 8.19
CA GLU A 127 26.47 10.49 8.61
C GLU A 127 27.09 9.59 7.55
N LYS A 128 26.33 8.58 7.09
CA LYS A 128 26.80 7.64 6.09
C LYS A 128 27.11 8.29 4.74
N LEU A 129 26.27 9.21 4.28
CA LEU A 129 26.50 9.94 3.03
C LEU A 129 27.76 10.83 3.10
N MET A 130 28.10 11.35 4.29
CA MET A 130 29.34 12.08 4.53
C MET A 130 30.56 11.13 4.51
N GLU A 131 30.46 9.96 5.14
CA GLU A 131 31.55 8.96 5.19
C GLU A 131 31.86 8.39 3.79
N ASP A 132 30.85 7.89 3.07
CA ASP A 132 31.02 7.15 1.79
C ASP A 132 31.69 7.99 0.68
N ARG A 133 31.67 9.34 0.75
CA ARG A 133 32.19 10.25 -0.29
C ARG A 133 33.44 11.05 0.09
N THR A 134 34.01 10.81 1.27
CA THR A 134 35.39 11.27 1.59
C THR A 134 36.46 10.70 0.64
N ASN A 135 36.11 9.67 -0.15
CA ASN A 135 36.96 9.05 -1.17
C ASN A 135 36.79 9.61 -2.61
N GLY A 136 36.04 10.70 -2.82
CA GLY A 136 36.09 11.43 -4.10
C GLY A 136 34.78 12.06 -4.56
N VAL A 137 34.82 13.39 -4.71
CA VAL A 137 33.82 14.30 -5.33
C VAL A 137 32.62 14.70 -4.45
N GLY A 138 32.77 15.87 -3.82
CA GLY A 138 31.68 16.71 -3.30
C GLY A 138 31.34 16.47 -1.83
N SER A 139 31.69 17.42 -0.96
CA SER A 139 31.24 17.41 0.45
C SER A 139 29.75 17.72 0.52
N TRP A 140 28.97 16.83 1.14
CA TRP A 140 27.60 17.13 1.53
C TRP A 140 27.62 18.13 2.70
N ASN A 141 27.79 19.42 2.41
CA ASN A 141 27.76 20.49 3.43
C ASN A 141 26.34 20.89 3.86
N LYS A 142 25.33 20.04 3.57
CA LYS A 142 23.94 20.31 3.91
C LYS A 142 23.53 19.45 5.10
N SER A 143 22.86 20.06 6.07
CA SER A 143 22.11 19.28 7.06
C SER A 143 20.88 18.64 6.40
N TRP A 144 20.32 17.60 7.04
CA TRP A 144 19.12 16.90 6.60
C TRP A 144 17.97 17.84 6.19
N ALA A 145 17.71 18.88 6.99
CA ALA A 145 16.64 19.85 6.76
C ALA A 145 16.83 20.70 5.48
N HIS A 146 18.07 20.87 5.02
CA HIS A 146 18.39 21.63 3.80
C HIS A 146 18.65 20.72 2.57
N MET A 147 18.62 19.41 2.75
CA MET A 147 18.69 18.47 1.63
C MET A 147 17.33 18.40 0.94
N ARG A 148 17.34 18.38 -0.40
CA ARG A 148 16.15 18.05 -1.17
C ARG A 148 15.95 16.55 -1.20
N VAL A 149 15.06 16.02 -0.35
CA VAL A 149 14.81 14.59 -0.23
C VAL A 149 13.45 14.24 -0.82
N GLU A 150 13.40 13.26 -1.71
CA GLU A 150 12.14 12.72 -2.22
C GLU A 150 11.90 11.30 -1.70
N PHE A 151 10.88 11.16 -0.85
CA PHE A 151 10.41 9.88 -0.32
C PHE A 151 9.33 9.28 -1.21
N THR A 152 9.48 8.01 -1.56
CA THR A 152 8.50 7.24 -2.31
C THR A 152 8.13 5.98 -1.54
N PHE A 153 6.85 5.83 -1.17
CA PHE A 153 6.34 4.63 -0.51
C PHE A 153 5.68 3.68 -1.52
N SER A 154 5.85 2.37 -1.31
CA SER A 154 4.96 1.37 -1.94
C SER A 154 3.69 1.20 -1.12
N VAL A 155 2.63 0.70 -1.77
CA VAL A 155 1.38 0.28 -1.12
C VAL A 155 0.93 -1.08 -1.65
N PRO A 156 0.15 -1.85 -0.88
CA PRO A 156 -0.43 -3.08 -1.38
C PRO A 156 -1.61 -2.75 -2.31
N GLY A 157 -1.85 -3.62 -3.28
CA GLY A 157 -2.99 -3.59 -4.18
C GLY A 157 -4.33 -3.86 -3.49
N THR A 158 -4.33 -4.33 -2.23
CA THR A 158 -5.54 -4.52 -1.43
C THR A 158 -6.14 -3.20 -0.93
N TRP A 159 -5.34 -2.13 -0.79
CA TRP A 159 -5.81 -0.92 -0.14
C TRP A 159 -6.87 -0.16 -0.95
N SER A 160 -7.95 0.20 -0.27
CA SER A 160 -8.94 1.19 -0.72
C SER A 160 -8.27 2.57 -0.97
N PRO A 161 -8.81 3.40 -1.87
CA PRO A 161 -8.31 4.77 -2.04
C PRO A 161 -8.34 5.57 -0.73
N LEU A 162 -9.32 5.32 0.15
CA LEU A 162 -9.38 5.94 1.47
C LEU A 162 -8.20 5.52 2.36
N ALA A 163 -7.87 4.24 2.41
CA ALA A 163 -6.72 3.77 3.19
C ALA A 163 -5.39 4.33 2.66
N VAL A 164 -5.24 4.43 1.33
CA VAL A 164 -4.09 5.07 0.67
C VAL A 164 -3.95 6.53 1.12
N HIS A 165 -5.04 7.29 1.13
CA HIS A 165 -5.06 8.68 1.60
C HIS A 165 -4.69 8.81 3.08
N ARG A 166 -5.30 8.00 3.94
CA ARG A 166 -5.06 8.01 5.38
C ARG A 166 -3.61 7.61 5.70
N PHE A 167 -3.05 6.65 4.98
CA PHE A 167 -1.65 6.26 5.11
C PHE A 167 -0.71 7.39 4.69
N ALA A 168 -0.95 8.04 3.53
CA ALA A 168 -0.14 9.18 3.10
C ALA A 168 -0.13 10.30 4.14
N ARG A 169 -1.28 10.56 4.79
CA ARG A 169 -1.37 11.52 5.90
C ARG A 169 -0.56 11.07 7.12
N ALA A 170 -0.67 9.82 7.54
CA ALA A 170 0.08 9.29 8.68
C ALA A 170 1.60 9.35 8.45
N ALA A 171 2.07 8.98 7.25
CA ALA A 171 3.47 9.08 6.88
C ALA A 171 3.95 10.56 6.83
N ARG A 172 3.15 11.50 6.32
CA ARG A 172 3.49 12.93 6.42
C ARG A 172 3.58 13.41 7.86
N ARG A 173 2.64 13.02 8.71
CA ARG A 173 2.66 13.36 10.14
C ARG A 173 3.85 12.78 10.89
N ALA A 174 4.36 11.62 10.44
CA ALA A 174 5.57 11.00 10.96
C ALA A 174 6.88 11.77 10.64
N GLY A 175 6.83 12.74 9.71
CA GLY A 175 7.98 13.59 9.35
C GLY A 175 8.34 13.56 7.86
N PHE A 176 7.85 12.59 7.10
CA PHE A 176 8.17 12.45 5.69
C PHE A 176 7.55 13.59 4.86
N GLY A 177 8.39 14.49 4.33
CA GLY A 177 7.93 15.66 3.56
C GLY A 177 7.50 16.85 4.43
N GLN A 178 7.93 16.92 5.69
CA GLN A 178 7.66 18.09 6.55
C GLN A 178 8.69 19.20 6.43
N GLU A 179 9.97 18.86 6.17
CA GLU A 179 10.99 19.87 5.88
C GLU A 179 10.69 20.56 4.55
N ILE A 180 11.08 21.83 4.43
CA ILE A 180 10.71 22.70 3.30
C ILE A 180 11.06 22.10 1.92
N ASP A 181 12.19 21.41 1.84
CA ASP A 181 12.74 20.82 0.63
C ASP A 181 12.49 19.31 0.54
N HIS A 182 11.71 18.74 1.46
CA HIS A 182 11.35 17.32 1.43
C HIS A 182 10.02 17.11 0.74
N GLN A 183 9.96 16.10 -0.10
CA GLN A 183 8.74 15.69 -0.79
C GLN A 183 8.41 14.25 -0.43
N MET A 184 7.13 13.95 -0.29
CA MET A 184 6.63 12.61 -0.02
C MET A 184 5.52 12.28 -1.01
N GLY A 185 5.71 11.17 -1.73
CA GLY A 185 4.74 10.60 -2.65
C GLY A 185 4.55 9.10 -2.41
N LEU A 186 3.49 8.58 -3.00
CA LEU A 186 3.29 7.14 -3.14
C LEU A 186 3.69 6.75 -4.56
N GLY A 187 4.44 5.67 -4.68
CA GLY A 187 4.93 5.16 -5.95
C GLY A 187 4.08 4.01 -6.46
N LEU A 188 4.76 3.01 -7.01
CA LEU A 188 4.14 1.80 -7.53
C LEU A 188 3.52 0.95 -6.41
N THR A 189 2.47 0.20 -6.76
CA THR A 189 1.99 -0.90 -5.91
C THR A 189 3.06 -1.99 -5.81
N GLU A 190 3.04 -2.75 -4.71
CA GLU A 190 4.07 -3.76 -4.37
C GLU A 190 4.38 -4.73 -5.52
N SER A 191 3.37 -5.37 -6.12
CA SER A 191 3.58 -6.31 -7.24
C SER A 191 4.13 -5.67 -8.51
N VAL A 192 3.84 -4.38 -8.75
CA VAL A 192 4.36 -3.63 -9.89
C VAL A 192 5.81 -3.20 -9.64
N ALA A 193 6.12 -2.74 -8.43
CA ALA A 193 7.51 -2.48 -8.03
C ALA A 193 8.34 -3.78 -8.13
N ALA A 194 7.82 -4.89 -7.64
CA ALA A 194 8.50 -6.18 -7.70
C ALA A 194 8.84 -6.61 -9.14
N VAL A 195 7.93 -6.43 -10.10
CA VAL A 195 8.24 -6.76 -11.50
C VAL A 195 9.20 -5.77 -12.14
N VAL A 196 9.16 -4.48 -11.80
CA VAL A 196 10.17 -3.51 -12.28
C VAL A 196 11.57 -3.91 -11.81
N ALA A 197 11.72 -4.44 -10.60
CA ALA A 197 13.00 -4.93 -10.09
C ALA A 197 13.56 -6.12 -10.88
N THR A 198 12.73 -6.82 -11.65
CA THR A 198 13.19 -7.94 -12.50
C THR A 198 14.02 -7.49 -13.69
N SER A 199 14.03 -6.19 -14.00
CA SER A 199 14.88 -5.62 -15.05
C SER A 199 16.38 -5.74 -14.75
N GLU A 200 16.76 -5.96 -13.49
CA GLU A 200 18.13 -6.28 -13.06
C GLU A 200 18.48 -7.77 -13.24
N LEU A 201 17.53 -8.63 -13.62
CA LEU A 201 17.69 -10.08 -13.66
C LEU A 201 18.03 -10.58 -15.06
N ASN A 202 18.71 -11.73 -15.11
CA ASN A 202 18.98 -12.47 -16.33
C ASN A 202 17.77 -13.30 -16.79
N ILE A 203 16.57 -12.74 -16.74
CA ILE A 203 15.37 -13.35 -17.32
C ILE A 203 15.41 -13.04 -18.83
N PRO A 204 15.20 -14.04 -19.72
CA PRO A 204 15.29 -13.86 -21.17
C PRO A 204 14.05 -13.15 -21.74
N PHE A 205 13.84 -11.92 -21.27
CA PHE A 205 12.76 -11.04 -21.66
C PHE A 205 12.92 -10.55 -23.10
N ALA A 206 11.80 -10.45 -23.81
CA ALA A 206 11.70 -9.90 -25.14
C ALA A 206 10.54 -8.89 -25.25
N ASN A 207 10.65 -7.97 -26.22
CA ASN A 207 9.57 -7.04 -26.54
C ASN A 207 8.28 -7.81 -26.84
N GLY A 208 7.16 -7.33 -26.28
CA GLY A 208 5.84 -7.93 -26.41
C GLY A 208 5.54 -9.03 -25.39
N ASP A 209 6.53 -9.50 -24.63
CA ASP A 209 6.29 -10.54 -23.62
C ASP A 209 5.34 -10.02 -22.53
N ALA A 210 4.35 -10.86 -22.17
CA ALA A 210 3.51 -10.62 -21.00
C ALA A 210 4.05 -11.37 -19.77
N VAL A 211 4.07 -10.68 -18.65
CA VAL A 211 4.59 -11.15 -17.36
C VAL A 211 3.51 -11.08 -16.30
N LEU A 212 3.34 -12.16 -15.52
CA LEU A 212 2.59 -12.14 -14.26
C LEU A 212 3.57 -11.99 -13.09
N SER A 213 3.45 -10.88 -12.36
CA SER A 213 4.08 -10.70 -11.06
C SER A 213 3.19 -11.28 -9.98
N ILE A 214 3.76 -12.12 -9.11
CA ILE A 214 3.12 -12.67 -7.91
C ILE A 214 3.99 -12.25 -6.72
N ASP A 215 3.59 -11.18 -6.04
CA ASP A 215 4.27 -10.75 -4.83
C ASP A 215 3.57 -11.33 -3.60
N ALA A 216 4.08 -12.46 -3.12
CA ALA A 216 3.55 -13.15 -1.95
C ALA A 216 4.30 -12.68 -0.69
N GLY A 217 3.69 -11.73 0.02
CA GLY A 217 4.26 -11.03 1.16
C GLY A 217 3.92 -11.63 2.53
N GLY A 218 4.08 -10.79 3.56
CA GLY A 218 3.73 -11.16 4.93
C GLY A 218 2.22 -11.17 5.19
N GLY A 219 1.51 -10.16 4.69
CA GLY A 219 0.07 -9.99 4.92
C GLY A 219 -0.81 -10.18 3.67
N THR A 220 -0.26 -9.92 2.49
CA THR A 220 -0.99 -9.91 1.23
C THR A 220 -0.23 -10.68 0.15
N THR A 221 -0.97 -11.13 -0.86
CA THR A 221 -0.42 -11.64 -2.12
C THR A 221 -1.00 -10.81 -3.24
N ASP A 222 -0.11 -10.14 -3.97
CA ASP A 222 -0.45 -9.12 -4.95
C ASP A 222 -0.09 -9.60 -6.36
N LEU A 223 -0.99 -9.42 -7.32
CA LEU A 223 -0.82 -9.82 -8.71
C LEU A 223 -0.81 -8.62 -9.64
N ALA A 224 0.15 -8.60 -10.58
CA ALA A 224 0.18 -7.63 -11.67
C ALA A 224 0.47 -8.31 -13.00
N PHE A 225 -0.33 -8.03 -14.02
CA PHE A 225 -0.03 -8.40 -15.41
C PHE A 225 0.57 -7.21 -16.13
N VAL A 226 1.79 -7.38 -16.65
CA VAL A 226 2.49 -6.33 -17.40
C VAL A 226 2.94 -6.84 -18.76
N THR A 227 3.11 -5.93 -19.72
CA THR A 227 3.72 -6.21 -21.03
C THR A 227 4.99 -5.41 -21.17
N LEU A 228 6.05 -6.05 -21.66
CA LEU A 228 7.30 -5.39 -21.99
C LEU A 228 7.17 -4.67 -23.34
N GLN A 229 7.11 -3.34 -23.34
CA GLN A 229 6.98 -2.54 -24.56
C GLN A 229 8.32 -2.34 -25.25
N SER A 230 9.39 -2.17 -24.47
CA SER A 230 10.76 -2.02 -24.95
C SER A 230 11.71 -2.63 -23.94
N MET A 231 12.88 -3.09 -24.40
CA MET A 231 13.97 -3.59 -23.58
C MET A 231 15.11 -2.58 -23.40
N LYS A 232 15.20 -1.55 -24.25
CA LYS A 232 16.28 -0.55 -24.24
C LYS A 232 15.74 0.85 -24.60
N PRO A 233 15.44 1.72 -23.61
CA PRO A 233 15.32 1.40 -22.18
C PRO A 233 14.17 0.41 -21.92
N MET A 234 14.23 -0.32 -20.81
CA MET A 234 13.14 -1.22 -20.45
C MET A 234 11.90 -0.41 -20.10
N MET A 235 10.78 -0.70 -20.76
CA MET A 235 9.48 -0.06 -20.55
C MET A 235 8.39 -1.11 -20.39
N MET A 236 7.53 -0.92 -19.39
CA MET A 236 6.47 -1.84 -19.02
C MET A 236 5.12 -1.11 -18.95
N GLU A 237 4.06 -1.80 -19.35
CA GLU A 237 2.69 -1.31 -19.22
C GLU A 237 1.76 -2.36 -18.61
N PRO A 238 0.75 -1.96 -17.83
CA PRO A 238 -0.22 -2.89 -17.27
C PRO A 238 -1.12 -3.46 -18.38
N VAL A 239 -1.49 -4.72 -18.21
CA VAL A 239 -2.55 -5.36 -19.02
C VAL A 239 -3.91 -5.24 -18.32
N LEU A 240 -3.91 -5.35 -17.00
CA LEU A 240 -5.09 -5.35 -16.16
C LEU A 240 -4.84 -4.47 -14.91
N PRO A 241 -5.91 -3.99 -14.24
CA PRO A 241 -5.77 -3.44 -12.90
C PRO A 241 -5.08 -4.45 -11.97
N VAL A 242 -4.21 -3.94 -11.09
CA VAL A 242 -3.59 -4.74 -10.03
C VAL A 242 -4.69 -5.30 -9.12
N THR A 243 -4.52 -6.55 -8.71
CA THR A 243 -5.42 -7.26 -7.80
C THR A 243 -4.62 -7.91 -6.69
N ALA A 244 -5.21 -8.08 -5.52
CA ALA A 244 -4.54 -8.67 -4.37
C ALA A 244 -5.52 -9.34 -3.42
N ILE A 245 -5.01 -10.26 -2.60
CA ILE A 245 -5.75 -10.93 -1.54
C ILE A 245 -5.01 -10.79 -0.20
N GLY A 246 -5.76 -10.79 0.90
CA GLY A 246 -5.21 -10.78 2.27
C GLY A 246 -4.67 -12.15 2.69
N VAL A 247 -3.76 -12.73 1.90
CA VAL A 247 -3.10 -14.01 2.15
C VAL A 247 -1.59 -13.80 2.13
N GLY A 248 -0.91 -14.20 3.21
CA GLY A 248 0.53 -14.06 3.35
C GLY A 248 1.07 -14.91 4.49
N SER A 249 2.38 -14.84 4.74
CA SER A 249 3.05 -15.70 5.71
C SER A 249 2.57 -15.54 7.16
N VAL A 250 1.95 -14.42 7.53
CA VAL A 250 1.35 -14.21 8.87
C VAL A 250 0.25 -15.22 9.16
N LEU A 251 -0.49 -15.67 8.15
CA LEU A 251 -1.57 -16.66 8.36
C LEU A 251 -1.02 -18.05 8.72
N ILE A 252 0.23 -18.34 8.32
CA ILE A 252 0.94 -19.55 8.74
C ILE A 252 1.32 -19.44 10.22
N ASP A 253 1.82 -18.26 10.64
CA ASP A 253 2.12 -17.98 12.05
C ASP A 253 0.87 -18.10 12.93
N MET A 254 -0.25 -17.55 12.46
CA MET A 254 -1.54 -17.61 13.15
C MET A 254 -2.11 -19.02 13.23
N GLY A 255 -2.01 -19.79 12.15
CA GLY A 255 -2.43 -21.19 12.14
C GLY A 255 -1.63 -22.04 13.12
N PHE A 256 -0.31 -21.86 13.16
CA PHE A 256 0.54 -22.54 14.15
C PHE A 256 0.24 -22.09 15.58
N LYS A 257 0.08 -20.78 15.83
CA LYS A 257 -0.33 -20.24 17.13
C LYS A 257 -1.61 -20.90 17.63
N ASN A 258 -2.64 -20.97 16.79
CA ASN A 258 -3.93 -21.53 17.19
C ASN A 258 -3.88 -23.05 17.45
N ASP A 259 -3.12 -23.79 16.64
CA ASP A 259 -2.88 -25.23 16.85
C ASP A 259 -2.16 -25.46 18.19
N LEU A 260 -1.13 -24.67 18.47
CA LEU A 260 -0.37 -24.73 19.72
C LEU A 260 -1.22 -24.34 20.95
N GLU A 261 -2.02 -23.27 20.87
CA GLU A 261 -2.97 -22.87 21.91
C GLU A 261 -3.94 -24.02 22.24
N THR A 262 -4.48 -24.67 21.21
CA THR A 262 -5.41 -25.81 21.36
C THR A 262 -4.74 -27.00 22.04
N ARG A 263 -3.51 -27.34 21.64
CA ARG A 263 -2.75 -28.45 22.25
C ARG A 263 -2.41 -28.20 23.72
N LEU A 264 -2.04 -26.97 24.06
CA LEU A 264 -1.74 -26.59 25.45
C LEU A 264 -3.00 -26.63 26.31
N ALA A 265 -4.13 -26.09 25.81
CA ALA A 265 -5.40 -26.14 26.52
C ALA A 265 -5.89 -27.59 26.74
N ALA A 266 -5.73 -28.47 25.75
CA ALA A 266 -6.07 -29.88 25.86
C ALA A 266 -5.22 -30.63 26.90
N LYS A 267 -4.03 -30.11 27.24
CA LYS A 267 -3.13 -30.62 28.28
C LYS A 267 -3.42 -30.02 29.66
N GLY A 268 -4.49 -29.24 29.81
CA GLY A 268 -4.90 -28.64 31.09
C GLY A 268 -4.22 -27.32 31.43
N VAL A 269 -3.47 -26.72 30.49
CA VAL A 269 -2.90 -25.38 30.69
C VAL A 269 -4.01 -24.33 30.69
N PRO A 270 -4.07 -23.41 31.66
CA PRO A 270 -5.05 -22.32 31.67
C PRO A 270 -5.03 -21.53 30.36
N LEU A 271 -6.21 -21.17 29.84
CA LEU A 271 -6.36 -20.60 28.50
C LEU A 271 -5.49 -19.35 28.27
N ASP A 272 -5.44 -18.43 29.24
CA ASP A 272 -4.62 -17.22 29.14
C ASP A 272 -3.12 -17.53 29.06
N THR A 273 -2.68 -18.56 29.79
CA THR A 273 -1.30 -19.05 29.74
C THR A 273 -1.01 -19.70 28.40
N ALA A 274 -1.89 -20.60 27.94
CA ALA A 274 -1.78 -21.25 26.64
C ALA A 274 -1.67 -20.23 25.50
N ARG A 275 -2.52 -19.19 25.53
CA ARG A 275 -2.49 -18.07 24.60
C ARG A 275 -1.15 -17.37 24.57
N LYS A 276 -0.63 -16.94 25.73
CA LYS A 276 0.67 -16.24 25.84
C LYS A 276 1.82 -17.11 25.35
N CYS A 277 1.85 -18.38 25.72
CA CYS A 277 2.88 -19.33 25.29
C CYS A 277 2.84 -19.57 23.78
N ALA A 278 1.66 -19.85 23.24
CA ALA A 278 1.46 -20.06 21.81
C ALA A 278 1.88 -18.83 21.00
N ALA A 279 1.51 -17.66 21.51
CA ALA A 279 1.93 -16.38 21.00
C ALA A 279 3.46 -16.27 20.90
N LYS A 280 4.16 -16.46 22.03
CA LYS A 280 5.61 -16.34 22.14
C LYS A 280 6.34 -17.33 21.24
N ILE A 281 5.91 -18.59 21.22
CA ILE A 281 6.55 -19.64 20.42
C ILE A 281 6.32 -19.41 18.92
N SER A 282 5.11 -18.99 18.50
CA SER A 282 4.82 -18.71 17.08
C SER A 282 5.64 -17.55 16.51
N GLN A 283 6.11 -16.62 17.35
CA GLN A 283 6.98 -15.51 16.94
C GLN A 283 8.46 -15.76 17.25
N GLY A 284 8.78 -16.88 17.90
CA GLY A 284 10.12 -17.24 18.34
C GLY A 284 11.03 -17.70 17.20
N GLU A 285 12.34 -17.58 17.42
CA GLU A 285 13.35 -17.89 16.39
C GLU A 285 13.26 -19.33 15.86
N GLU A 286 12.93 -20.29 16.72
CA GLU A 286 12.86 -21.70 16.35
C GLU A 286 11.76 -21.95 15.31
N PHE A 287 10.54 -21.44 15.57
CA PHE A 287 9.42 -21.63 14.65
C PHE A 287 9.63 -20.82 13.38
N GLN A 288 10.12 -19.58 13.50
CA GLN A 288 10.41 -18.75 12.33
C GLN A 288 11.49 -19.38 11.45
N ARG A 289 12.51 -20.04 12.03
CA ARG A 289 13.53 -20.80 11.28
C ARG A 289 12.93 -22.04 10.61
N TRP A 290 12.10 -22.80 11.32
CA TRP A 290 11.42 -23.98 10.75
C TRP A 290 10.50 -23.60 9.58
N LYS A 291 9.71 -22.54 9.74
CA LYS A 291 8.83 -21.97 8.69
C LYS A 291 9.63 -21.48 7.49
N CYS A 292 10.68 -20.67 7.71
CA CYS A 292 11.45 -20.06 6.62
C CYS A 292 12.30 -21.06 5.83
N ASN A 293 12.76 -22.15 6.45
CA ASN A 293 13.53 -23.20 5.78
C ASN A 293 12.62 -24.31 5.20
N HIS A 294 11.30 -24.16 5.27
CA HIS A 294 10.37 -25.15 4.78
C HIS A 294 10.45 -25.30 3.24
N GLY A 295 10.63 -26.53 2.78
CA GLY A 295 10.83 -26.86 1.37
C GLY A 295 12.30 -26.97 0.94
N GLN A 296 13.25 -26.59 1.79
CA GLN A 296 14.67 -26.83 1.52
C GLN A 296 14.97 -28.33 1.69
N GLU A 297 15.53 -28.97 0.66
CA GLU A 297 16.06 -30.32 0.78
C GLU A 297 17.29 -30.28 1.69
N ASN A 298 17.15 -30.77 2.93
CA ASN A 298 18.31 -31.11 3.73
C ASN A 298 19.05 -32.25 3.01
N THR A 299 20.24 -31.96 2.48
CA THR A 299 21.16 -32.93 1.86
C THR A 299 21.69 -34.01 2.82
N ALA A 300 21.09 -34.15 4.00
CA ALA A 300 21.36 -35.23 4.93
C ALA A 300 20.20 -36.27 4.88
N PRO A 301 20.41 -37.42 4.21
CA PRO A 301 19.42 -38.49 4.14
C PRO A 301 19.40 -39.27 5.46
N ASP A 302 18.87 -38.69 6.56
CA ASP A 302 18.45 -39.51 7.72
C ASP A 302 17.60 -38.82 8.82
N LYS A 303 17.05 -37.61 8.62
CA LYS A 303 16.17 -36.96 9.63
C LYS A 303 14.74 -36.68 9.15
N SER A 304 14.25 -37.45 8.17
CA SER A 304 12.92 -37.25 7.57
C SER A 304 11.75 -37.84 8.37
N MET A 305 11.94 -38.25 9.63
CA MET A 305 10.86 -38.70 10.53
C MET A 305 10.79 -37.99 11.90
N ALA A 306 11.63 -37.00 12.17
CA ALA A 306 11.68 -36.38 13.50
C ALA A 306 10.93 -35.03 13.49
N GLY A 307 9.84 -34.95 14.26
CA GLY A 307 9.15 -33.68 14.48
C GLY A 307 10.04 -32.65 15.16
N THR A 308 9.77 -31.36 14.92
CA THR A 308 10.48 -30.27 15.61
C THR A 308 10.06 -30.27 17.07
N ILE A 309 11.03 -30.41 17.97
CA ILE A 309 10.84 -30.33 19.43
C ILE A 309 11.09 -28.89 19.84
N PHE A 310 10.02 -28.18 20.17
CA PHE A 310 10.16 -26.86 20.78
C PHE A 310 10.39 -27.05 22.29
N ASN A 311 11.66 -26.96 22.72
CA ASN A 311 12.02 -26.92 24.14
C ASN A 311 11.58 -25.58 24.69
N SER A 312 10.42 -25.53 25.31
CA SER A 312 9.90 -24.28 25.83
C SER A 312 10.42 -24.02 27.24
N GLU A 313 11.61 -23.47 27.35
CA GLU A 313 11.99 -22.67 28.53
C GLU A 313 10.96 -21.53 28.77
N ALA A 314 10.21 -21.17 27.72
CA ALA A 314 9.04 -20.29 27.77
C ALA A 314 7.82 -20.86 28.52
N LEU A 315 7.74 -22.16 28.80
CA LEU A 315 6.66 -22.80 29.57
C LEU A 315 6.94 -22.78 31.09
N ASP A 316 8.22 -22.87 31.49
CA ASP A 316 8.64 -22.91 32.91
C ASP A 316 8.24 -21.64 33.67
N ASN A 317 8.47 -20.46 33.08
CA ASN A 317 8.12 -19.18 33.70
C ASN A 317 6.60 -18.89 33.73
N GLN A 318 5.78 -19.79 33.20
CA GLN A 318 4.33 -19.63 33.05
C GLN A 318 3.54 -20.72 33.80
N GLY A 319 4.21 -21.54 34.61
CA GLY A 319 3.57 -22.59 35.42
C GLY A 319 3.18 -23.84 34.65
N VAL A 320 3.76 -24.05 33.45
CA VAL A 320 3.59 -25.28 32.68
C VAL A 320 4.83 -26.15 32.90
N PRO A 321 4.69 -27.43 33.31
CA PRO A 321 5.81 -28.31 33.63
C PRO A 321 6.92 -28.36 32.55
N ALA A 322 8.18 -28.33 32.99
CA ALA A 322 9.41 -28.33 32.17
C ALA A 322 9.54 -29.52 31.19
N ASP A 323 8.77 -30.59 31.40
CA ASP A 323 8.79 -31.85 30.66
C ASP A 323 7.86 -31.88 29.43
N TYR A 324 7.17 -30.78 29.13
CA TYR A 324 6.30 -30.67 27.96
C TYR A 324 7.07 -30.46 26.64
N ASN A 325 7.68 -31.53 26.12
CA ASN A 325 8.17 -31.57 24.74
C ASN A 325 6.98 -31.55 23.76
N LEU A 326 6.90 -30.50 22.93
CA LEU A 326 5.90 -30.39 21.87
C LEU A 326 6.54 -30.80 20.55
N ILE A 327 6.15 -31.97 20.06
CA ILE A 327 6.60 -32.52 18.79
C ILE A 327 5.60 -32.11 17.71
N PHE A 328 6.10 -31.44 16.67
CA PHE A 328 5.31 -31.11 15.50
C PHE A 328 5.80 -31.84 14.26
N GLU A 329 4.90 -32.59 13.63
CA GLU A 329 5.18 -33.25 12.36
C GLU A 329 5.30 -32.23 11.24
N LYS A 330 6.15 -32.52 10.25
CA LYS A 330 6.25 -31.75 9.01
C LYS A 330 4.88 -31.56 8.33
N LYS A 331 4.01 -32.57 8.43
CA LYS A 331 2.66 -32.55 7.85
C LYS A 331 1.78 -31.42 8.37
N LEU A 332 1.98 -30.99 9.62
CA LEU A 332 1.28 -29.80 10.13
C LEU A 332 1.69 -28.58 9.32
N LEU A 333 3.00 -28.35 9.16
CA LEU A 333 3.51 -27.19 8.44
C LEU A 333 3.10 -27.22 6.96
N ASP A 334 3.18 -28.40 6.33
CA ASP A 334 2.67 -28.61 4.96
C ASP A 334 1.21 -28.12 4.87
N GLY A 335 0.34 -28.56 5.79
CA GLY A 335 -1.07 -28.16 5.83
C GLY A 335 -1.28 -26.66 6.03
N LEU A 336 -0.48 -26.01 6.88
CA LEU A 336 -0.55 -24.56 7.10
C LEU A 336 -0.19 -23.76 5.84
N PHE A 337 0.85 -24.20 5.12
CA PHE A 337 1.25 -23.61 3.83
C PHE A 337 0.21 -23.90 2.74
N ASP A 338 -0.24 -25.15 2.62
CA ASP A 338 -1.21 -25.58 1.60
C ASP A 338 -2.53 -24.81 1.68
N CYS A 339 -2.99 -24.48 2.90
CA CYS A 339 -4.13 -23.59 3.10
C CYS A 339 -3.95 -22.23 2.41
N GLN A 340 -2.77 -21.60 2.54
CA GLN A 340 -2.50 -20.30 1.93
C GLN A 340 -2.31 -20.43 0.41
N ILE A 341 -1.57 -21.45 -0.02
CA ILE A 341 -1.28 -21.72 -1.42
C ILE A 341 -2.58 -22.00 -2.19
N LYS A 342 -3.55 -22.67 -1.58
CA LYS A 342 -4.88 -22.90 -2.18
C LYS A 342 -5.56 -21.58 -2.55
N GLU A 343 -5.58 -20.61 -1.64
CA GLU A 343 -6.19 -19.30 -1.88
C GLU A 343 -5.42 -18.51 -2.94
N ILE A 344 -4.08 -18.55 -2.93
CA ILE A 344 -3.24 -17.95 -3.97
C ILE A 344 -3.56 -18.56 -5.34
N LYS A 345 -3.65 -19.89 -5.44
CA LYS A 345 -4.00 -20.61 -6.68
C LYS A 345 -5.39 -20.20 -7.18
N ALA A 346 -6.38 -20.12 -6.30
CA ALA A 346 -7.73 -19.67 -6.66
C ALA A 346 -7.73 -18.23 -7.21
N HIS A 347 -6.97 -17.33 -6.57
CA HIS A 347 -6.84 -15.95 -7.03
C HIS A 347 -6.14 -15.85 -8.39
N VAL A 348 -5.06 -16.62 -8.60
CA VAL A 348 -4.37 -16.71 -9.89
C VAL A 348 -5.30 -17.24 -10.98
N ILE A 349 -6.13 -18.25 -10.70
CA ILE A 349 -7.13 -18.78 -11.66
C ILE A 349 -8.09 -17.69 -12.10
N ALA A 350 -8.63 -16.91 -11.15
CA ALA A 350 -9.54 -15.81 -11.46
C ALA A 350 -8.84 -14.73 -12.30
N ALA A 351 -7.63 -14.33 -11.91
CA ALA A 351 -6.85 -13.30 -12.59
C ALA A 351 -6.43 -13.73 -14.01
N LEU A 352 -6.06 -15.00 -14.22
CA LEU A 352 -5.81 -15.56 -15.55
C LEU A 352 -7.06 -15.57 -16.43
N GLY A 353 -8.25 -15.79 -15.84
CA GLY A 353 -9.52 -15.70 -16.57
C GLY A 353 -9.80 -14.29 -17.09
N GLU A 354 -9.51 -13.24 -16.29
CA GLU A 354 -9.59 -11.86 -16.76
C GLU A 354 -8.52 -11.54 -17.81
N PHE A 355 -7.31 -12.09 -17.67
CA PHE A 355 -6.24 -11.91 -18.65
C PHE A 355 -6.60 -12.52 -20.01
N GLU A 356 -7.26 -13.68 -20.03
CA GLU A 356 -7.73 -14.32 -21.27
C GLU A 356 -8.79 -13.50 -22.02
N LYS A 357 -9.56 -12.66 -21.32
CA LYS A 357 -10.52 -11.74 -21.95
C LYS A 357 -9.82 -10.56 -22.63
N ALA A 358 -8.62 -10.17 -22.16
CA ALA A 358 -7.77 -9.20 -22.83
C ALA A 358 -7.11 -9.84 -24.06
N ARG A 359 -7.84 -9.82 -25.19
CA ARG A 359 -7.49 -10.53 -26.45
C ARG A 359 -6.02 -10.36 -26.87
N GLY A 360 -5.44 -11.44 -27.40
CA GLY A 360 -4.21 -11.41 -28.19
C GLY A 360 -2.88 -11.51 -27.43
N LYS A 361 -2.89 -11.63 -26.09
CA LYS A 361 -1.67 -11.78 -25.29
C LYS A 361 -1.54 -13.19 -24.71
N ARG A 362 -0.32 -13.71 -24.69
CA ARG A 362 0.05 -14.95 -23.99
C ARG A 362 1.11 -14.62 -22.96
N LEU A 363 0.98 -15.27 -21.81
CA LEU A 363 1.94 -15.17 -20.73
C LEU A 363 3.20 -15.94 -21.10
N LYS A 364 4.37 -15.36 -20.83
CA LYS A 364 5.66 -16.02 -21.06
C LYS A 364 6.51 -16.13 -19.80
N HIS A 365 6.34 -15.19 -18.89
CA HIS A 365 7.04 -15.19 -17.61
C HIS A 365 6.06 -15.05 -16.46
N ILE A 366 6.30 -15.80 -15.39
CA ILE A 366 5.66 -15.62 -14.10
C ILE A 366 6.78 -15.37 -13.11
N VAL A 367 6.72 -14.29 -12.34
CA VAL A 367 7.77 -13.96 -11.37
C VAL A 367 7.19 -13.99 -9.97
N LEU A 368 7.80 -14.77 -9.10
CA LEU A 368 7.48 -14.87 -7.69
C LEU A 368 8.43 -13.99 -6.86
N SER A 369 7.87 -13.13 -6.02
CA SER A 369 8.58 -12.24 -5.10
C SER A 369 7.94 -12.23 -3.70
N GLY A 370 8.52 -11.44 -2.78
CA GLY A 370 8.00 -11.26 -1.44
C GLY A 370 8.57 -12.27 -0.43
N GLY A 371 8.24 -12.07 0.84
CA GLY A 371 8.76 -12.90 1.93
C GLY A 371 8.17 -14.31 1.99
N LEU A 372 6.91 -14.51 1.58
CA LEU A 372 6.34 -15.83 1.39
C LEU A 372 6.78 -16.42 0.04
N GLY A 373 6.89 -15.59 -1.00
CA GLY A 373 7.39 -16.03 -2.31
C GLY A 373 8.87 -16.42 -2.34
N SER A 374 9.65 -16.14 -1.29
CA SER A 374 10.99 -16.70 -1.11
C SER A 374 11.02 -18.13 -0.56
N SER A 375 9.86 -18.75 -0.30
CA SER A 375 9.79 -20.13 0.19
C SER A 375 9.92 -21.12 -0.97
N ASP A 376 10.86 -22.07 -0.84
CA ASP A 376 11.05 -23.16 -1.80
C ASP A 376 9.80 -24.05 -1.91
N TYR A 377 9.11 -24.27 -0.79
CA TYR A 377 7.84 -25.01 -0.78
C TYR A 377 6.77 -24.30 -1.62
N VAL A 378 6.62 -22.97 -1.45
CA VAL A 378 5.65 -22.18 -2.24
C VAL A 378 6.03 -22.20 -3.72
N PHE A 379 7.31 -22.04 -4.03
CA PHE A 379 7.81 -22.11 -5.41
C PHE A 379 7.46 -23.46 -6.05
N GLN A 380 7.82 -24.58 -5.41
CA GLN A 380 7.54 -25.93 -5.91
C GLN A 380 6.04 -26.14 -6.16
N LYS A 381 5.19 -25.79 -5.18
CA LYS A 381 3.73 -25.98 -5.29
C LYS A 381 3.09 -25.10 -6.36
N LEU A 382 3.65 -23.92 -6.63
CA LEU A 382 3.20 -23.04 -7.71
C LEU A 382 3.72 -23.52 -9.07
N ASP A 383 4.95 -24.03 -9.16
CA ASP A 383 5.49 -24.59 -10.40
C ASP A 383 4.71 -25.83 -10.86
N GLU A 384 4.43 -26.76 -9.95
CA GLU A 384 3.55 -27.91 -10.19
C GLU A 384 2.17 -27.46 -10.69
N PHE A 385 1.61 -26.43 -10.05
CA PHE A 385 0.32 -25.87 -10.41
C PHE A 385 0.32 -25.21 -11.79
N PHE A 386 1.31 -24.38 -12.12
CA PHE A 386 1.39 -23.75 -13.43
C PHE A 386 1.63 -24.79 -14.52
N THR A 387 2.48 -25.79 -14.27
CA THR A 387 2.68 -26.92 -15.17
C THR A 387 1.37 -27.65 -15.46
N TRP A 388 0.57 -27.92 -14.42
CA TRP A 388 -0.76 -28.51 -14.58
C TRP A 388 -1.76 -27.60 -15.33
N GLN A 389 -1.67 -26.27 -15.16
CA GLN A 389 -2.54 -25.31 -15.81
C GLN A 389 -2.22 -25.09 -17.30
N LYS A 390 -0.97 -25.31 -17.75
CA LYS A 390 -0.59 -25.15 -19.16
C LYS A 390 -1.45 -25.97 -20.13
N GLY A 391 -1.88 -27.17 -19.72
CA GLY A 391 -2.79 -28.02 -20.51
C GLY A 391 -4.26 -27.59 -20.50
N ARG A 392 -4.64 -26.61 -19.68
CA ARG A 392 -6.03 -26.14 -19.50
C ARG A 392 -6.25 -24.70 -19.93
N ARG A 393 -5.20 -23.89 -19.90
CA ARG A 393 -5.26 -22.44 -20.14
C ARG A 393 -4.34 -22.05 -21.30
N PRO A 394 -4.91 -21.76 -22.48
CA PRO A 394 -4.13 -21.38 -23.65
C PRO A 394 -3.21 -20.17 -23.43
N CYS A 395 -3.59 -19.26 -22.52
CA CYS A 395 -2.79 -18.06 -22.21
C CYS A 395 -1.44 -18.39 -21.58
N LEU A 396 -1.30 -19.52 -20.89
CA LEU A 396 -0.05 -19.89 -20.22
C LEU A 396 0.98 -20.46 -21.17
N GLY A 397 0.58 -21.19 -22.23
CA GLY A 397 1.52 -21.73 -23.22
C GLY A 397 2.77 -22.36 -22.60
N GLU A 398 3.94 -21.77 -22.92
CA GLU A 398 5.25 -22.19 -22.39
C GLU A 398 5.76 -21.31 -21.23
N ALA A 399 4.88 -20.61 -20.52
CA ALA A 399 5.25 -19.69 -19.45
C ALA A 399 6.17 -20.36 -18.42
N LYS A 400 7.25 -19.66 -18.06
CA LYS A 400 8.20 -20.13 -17.04
C LYS A 400 8.01 -19.37 -15.74
N LEU A 401 8.03 -20.09 -14.63
CA LEU A 401 8.07 -19.51 -13.29
C LEU A 401 9.52 -19.18 -12.92
N TRP A 402 9.72 -17.98 -12.38
CA TRP A 402 11.01 -17.45 -11.95
C TRP A 402 10.90 -16.98 -10.50
N THR A 403 11.96 -17.17 -9.74
CA THR A 403 12.10 -16.50 -8.44
C THR A 403 12.89 -15.21 -8.66
N CYS A 404 12.43 -14.11 -8.08
CA CYS A 404 13.24 -12.88 -8.04
C CYS A 404 14.56 -13.17 -7.30
N SER A 405 15.72 -12.68 -7.75
CA SER A 405 17.00 -13.00 -7.07
C SER A 405 17.09 -12.49 -5.63
N ASN A 406 16.36 -11.44 -5.28
CA ASN A 406 16.28 -10.93 -3.90
C ASN A 406 14.80 -10.63 -3.55
N PRO A 407 13.95 -11.66 -3.39
CA PRO A 407 12.49 -11.51 -3.29
C PRO A 407 12.06 -10.53 -2.21
N GLN A 408 12.77 -10.54 -1.07
CA GLN A 408 12.47 -9.70 0.08
C GLN A 408 12.73 -8.20 -0.17
N THR A 409 13.56 -7.86 -1.17
CA THR A 409 13.94 -6.46 -1.47
C THR A 409 13.46 -6.00 -2.85
N ALA A 410 12.71 -6.85 -3.57
CA ALA A 410 12.24 -6.56 -4.93
C ALA A 410 11.44 -5.25 -4.97
N VAL A 411 10.50 -5.06 -4.05
CA VAL A 411 9.67 -3.85 -3.96
C VAL A 411 10.52 -2.58 -3.81
N ILE A 412 11.40 -2.51 -2.80
CA ILE A 412 12.21 -1.29 -2.56
C ILE A 412 13.16 -0.98 -3.72
N ARG A 413 13.73 -1.99 -4.37
CA ARG A 413 14.55 -1.81 -5.57
C ARG A 413 13.71 -1.24 -6.71
N GLY A 414 12.59 -1.89 -6.99
CA GLY A 414 11.68 -1.52 -8.08
C GLY A 414 11.16 -0.09 -7.98
N LEU A 415 10.88 0.40 -6.76
CA LEU A 415 10.47 1.79 -6.54
C LEU A 415 11.50 2.79 -7.05
N LEU A 416 12.76 2.66 -6.63
CA LEU A 416 13.81 3.61 -7.03
C LEU A 416 14.29 3.39 -8.47
N MET A 417 14.24 2.16 -8.96
CA MET A 417 14.48 1.87 -10.38
C MET A 417 13.45 2.55 -11.28
N ASN A 418 12.16 2.46 -10.92
CA ASN A 418 11.12 3.18 -11.64
C ASN A 418 11.33 4.69 -11.55
N LYS A 419 11.67 5.20 -10.37
CA LYS A 419 11.93 6.64 -10.18
C LYS A 419 13.07 7.17 -11.06
N ARG A 420 14.09 6.33 -11.30
CA ARG A 420 15.24 6.69 -12.14
C ARG A 420 14.96 6.58 -13.64
N ASN A 421 14.31 5.49 -14.05
CA ASN A 421 14.23 5.08 -15.45
C ASN A 421 12.86 5.28 -16.08
N GLU A 422 11.84 5.62 -15.28
CA GLU A 422 10.43 5.66 -15.68
C GLU A 422 9.98 4.33 -16.34
N THR A 423 10.50 3.21 -15.83
CA THR A 423 10.32 1.86 -16.38
C THR A 423 8.86 1.47 -16.55
N PHE A 424 7.97 1.96 -15.70
CA PHE A 424 6.55 1.65 -15.74
C PHE A 424 5.74 2.88 -16.21
N GLY A 425 4.98 2.69 -17.30
CA GLY A 425 4.25 3.77 -17.98
C GLY A 425 2.86 4.06 -17.40
N PRO A 426 1.77 4.03 -18.22
CA PRO A 426 0.42 4.29 -17.75
C PRO A 426 -0.03 3.25 -16.72
N ARG A 427 -1.04 3.59 -15.91
CA ARG A 427 -1.67 2.69 -14.95
C ARG A 427 -3.17 2.58 -15.19
N ILE A 428 -3.77 1.50 -14.73
CA ILE A 428 -5.22 1.29 -14.81
C ILE A 428 -5.82 1.54 -13.42
N THR A 429 -6.78 2.46 -13.33
CA THR A 429 -7.40 2.84 -12.05
C THR A 429 -8.13 1.67 -11.40
N ARG A 430 -7.90 1.46 -10.09
CA ARG A 430 -8.54 0.40 -9.29
C ARG A 430 -9.91 0.80 -8.73
N ALA A 431 -10.21 2.09 -8.74
CA ALA A 431 -11.46 2.67 -8.23
C ALA A 431 -11.98 3.77 -9.15
N SER A 432 -13.24 4.13 -8.97
CA SER A 432 -13.84 5.33 -9.54
C SER A 432 -13.71 6.49 -8.55
N TYR A 433 -13.56 7.72 -9.04
CA TYR A 433 -13.42 8.95 -8.28
C TYR A 433 -14.47 9.96 -8.75
N GLY A 434 -15.16 10.59 -7.82
CA GLY A 434 -16.29 11.46 -8.12
C GLY A 434 -16.39 12.66 -7.19
N VAL A 435 -17.21 13.61 -7.61
CA VAL A 435 -17.53 14.84 -6.87
C VAL A 435 -19.00 14.78 -6.46
N VAL A 436 -19.28 15.05 -5.18
CA VAL A 436 -20.66 15.11 -4.68
C VAL A 436 -21.31 16.40 -5.13
N ALA A 437 -22.35 16.29 -5.94
CA ALA A 437 -23.16 17.40 -6.36
C ALA A 437 -24.04 17.88 -5.19
N HIS A 438 -23.68 19.00 -4.56
CA HIS A 438 -24.64 19.76 -3.76
C HIS A 438 -25.71 20.37 -4.71
N GLN A 439 -26.98 20.34 -4.31
CA GLN A 439 -28.16 20.50 -5.16
C GLN A 439 -28.16 21.68 -6.16
N CYS A 440 -28.91 21.48 -7.24
CA CYS A 440 -29.22 22.45 -8.30
C CYS A 440 -29.91 23.71 -7.73
N PRO A 441 -29.59 24.93 -8.23
CA PRO A 441 -30.33 26.12 -7.88
C PRO A 441 -31.81 25.96 -8.23
N LEU A 442 -32.69 26.36 -7.30
CA LEU A 442 -34.11 26.55 -7.54
C LEU A 442 -34.30 27.41 -8.80
N GLY A 443 -34.66 26.76 -9.91
CA GLY A 443 -34.96 27.45 -11.15
C GLY A 443 -34.55 26.66 -12.38
N LYS A 444 -35.51 26.51 -13.31
CA LYS A 444 -35.42 25.90 -14.65
C LYS A 444 -34.06 26.15 -15.35
N SER A 445 -33.05 25.34 -15.06
CA SER A 445 -31.80 25.32 -15.81
C SER A 445 -31.87 24.21 -16.85
N LYS A 446 -31.63 24.57 -18.12
CA LYS A 446 -31.51 23.63 -19.25
C LYS A 446 -30.16 22.89 -19.24
N SER A 447 -29.59 22.56 -18.08
CA SER A 447 -28.40 21.72 -18.02
C SER A 447 -28.80 20.27 -18.30
N ARG A 448 -28.08 19.60 -19.21
CA ARG A 448 -28.36 18.24 -19.69
C ARG A 448 -28.14 17.13 -18.64
N LEU A 449 -27.88 17.47 -17.38
CA LEU A 449 -27.79 16.51 -16.29
C LEU A 449 -29.19 16.26 -15.73
N LYS A 450 -29.88 15.25 -16.26
CA LYS A 450 -31.06 14.68 -15.59
C LYS A 450 -30.59 14.01 -14.29
N GLY A 451 -30.44 14.78 -13.23
CA GLY A 451 -30.27 14.23 -11.88
C GLY A 451 -31.49 13.38 -11.52
N SER A 452 -31.27 12.27 -10.82
CA SER A 452 -32.35 11.43 -10.29
C SER A 452 -33.31 12.28 -9.45
N ARG A 453 -34.61 12.11 -9.68
CA ARG A 453 -35.67 12.77 -8.93
C ARG A 453 -36.42 11.71 -8.17
N ASP A 454 -36.80 12.01 -6.92
CA ASP A 454 -37.71 11.14 -6.18
C ASP A 454 -39.07 11.03 -6.89
N SER A 455 -39.93 10.14 -6.42
CA SER A 455 -41.30 9.98 -6.95
C SER A 455 -42.15 11.27 -6.90
N ARG A 456 -41.68 12.31 -6.20
CA ARG A 456 -42.30 13.63 -6.07
C ARG A 456 -41.59 14.71 -6.86
N GLY A 457 -40.59 14.37 -7.68
CA GLY A 457 -39.87 15.29 -8.54
C GLY A 457 -38.78 16.12 -7.85
N LYS A 458 -38.44 15.85 -6.58
CA LYS A 458 -37.37 16.53 -5.84
C LYS A 458 -36.01 15.94 -6.19
N ALA A 459 -34.99 16.81 -6.31
CA ALA A 459 -33.62 16.37 -6.53
C ALA A 459 -33.12 15.56 -5.31
N VAL A 460 -32.64 14.34 -5.56
CA VAL A 460 -32.07 13.50 -4.50
C VAL A 460 -30.75 14.14 -4.02
N PRO A 461 -30.58 14.42 -2.71
CA PRO A 461 -29.34 14.97 -2.18
C PRO A 461 -28.18 13.98 -2.32
N GLY A 462 -26.95 14.50 -2.36
CA GLY A 462 -25.74 13.67 -2.35
C GLY A 462 -25.47 12.92 -3.65
N GLN A 463 -25.98 13.39 -4.80
CA GLN A 463 -25.68 12.77 -6.09
C GLN A 463 -24.19 12.82 -6.41
N ILE A 464 -23.64 11.74 -6.93
CA ILE A 464 -22.22 11.64 -7.26
C ILE A 464 -22.04 11.81 -8.77
N GLN A 465 -21.13 12.70 -9.16
CA GLN A 465 -20.65 12.80 -10.53
C GLN A 465 -19.28 12.15 -10.63
N TRP A 466 -19.24 10.95 -11.21
CA TRP A 466 -18.01 10.19 -11.44
C TRP A 466 -17.17 10.82 -12.55
N VAL A 467 -16.00 11.31 -12.18
CA VAL A 467 -15.07 12.02 -13.08
C VAL A 467 -14.07 11.04 -13.68
N VAL A 468 -13.53 10.14 -12.86
CA VAL A 468 -12.63 9.07 -13.28
C VAL A 468 -13.31 7.75 -12.93
N LYS A 469 -13.39 6.82 -13.88
CA LYS A 469 -14.04 5.52 -13.68
C LYS A 469 -12.98 4.43 -13.45
N LYS A 470 -13.32 3.42 -12.65
CA LYS A 470 -12.51 2.20 -12.49
C LYS A 470 -12.22 1.58 -13.86
N GLY A 471 -10.98 1.14 -14.07
CA GLY A 471 -10.53 0.58 -15.34
C GLY A 471 -10.04 1.63 -16.36
N THR A 472 -10.01 2.91 -16.00
CA THR A 472 -9.47 3.96 -16.89
C THR A 472 -7.95 3.86 -16.92
N MET A 473 -7.37 3.83 -18.11
CA MET A 473 -5.93 3.96 -18.32
C MET A 473 -5.53 5.43 -18.12
N ILE A 474 -4.61 5.70 -17.21
CA ILE A 474 -4.14 7.05 -16.87
C ILE A 474 -2.62 7.12 -16.95
N ARG A 475 -2.08 8.26 -17.36
CA ARG A 475 -0.65 8.56 -17.42
C ARG A 475 -0.23 9.43 -16.23
N PRO A 476 1.07 9.46 -15.89
CA PRO A 476 1.59 10.48 -14.99
C PRO A 476 1.16 11.88 -15.45
N ASN A 477 0.65 12.69 -14.52
CA ASN A 477 0.16 14.06 -14.74
C ASN A 477 -1.17 14.21 -15.50
N ASP A 478 -1.91 13.14 -15.78
CA ASP A 478 -3.27 13.27 -16.30
C ASP A 478 -4.15 14.05 -15.30
N ARG A 479 -4.75 15.14 -15.79
CA ARG A 479 -5.60 16.06 -15.02
C ARG A 479 -7.03 15.96 -15.51
N PHE A 480 -7.90 15.44 -14.67
CA PHE A 480 -9.33 15.29 -14.97
C PHE A 480 -10.10 16.52 -14.48
N ARG A 481 -10.72 17.23 -15.42
CA ARG A 481 -11.39 18.51 -15.14
C ARG A 481 -12.87 18.31 -14.82
N HIS A 482 -13.32 18.93 -13.74
CA HIS A 482 -14.71 18.94 -13.33
C HIS A 482 -15.18 20.36 -13.03
N LYS A 483 -16.16 20.86 -13.79
CA LYS A 483 -16.69 22.21 -13.61
C LYS A 483 -17.73 22.23 -12.49
N VAL A 484 -17.54 23.15 -11.55
CA VAL A 484 -18.45 23.38 -10.44
C VAL A 484 -19.08 24.76 -10.59
N THR A 485 -20.40 24.83 -10.43
CA THR A 485 -21.16 26.08 -10.44
C THR A 485 -21.97 26.18 -9.17
N ARG A 486 -21.77 27.26 -8.41
CA ARG A 486 -22.51 27.57 -7.18
C ARG A 486 -23.21 28.92 -7.30
N THR A 487 -24.29 29.07 -6.56
CA THR A 487 -25.06 30.31 -6.49
C THR A 487 -25.24 30.69 -5.04
N PHE A 488 -24.84 31.92 -4.70
CA PHE A 488 -24.85 32.44 -3.34
C PHE A 488 -25.60 33.78 -3.27
N THR A 489 -26.16 34.05 -2.10
CA THR A 489 -26.65 35.34 -1.63
C THR A 489 -25.53 36.09 -0.90
N LYS A 490 -25.75 37.38 -0.61
CA LYS A 490 -24.80 38.20 0.16
C LYS A 490 -24.56 37.71 1.59
N SER A 491 -25.47 36.93 2.17
CA SER A 491 -25.36 36.39 3.52
C SER A 491 -24.63 35.04 3.58
N ASP A 492 -24.28 34.44 2.45
CA ASP A 492 -23.59 33.14 2.44
C ASP A 492 -22.08 33.29 2.67
N PRO A 493 -21.41 32.28 3.28
CA PRO A 493 -19.98 32.30 3.61
C PRO A 493 -19.07 32.57 2.41
N ASP A 494 -17.90 33.17 2.62
CA ASP A 494 -16.97 33.53 1.54
C ASP A 494 -16.26 32.34 0.87
N ASP A 495 -16.49 31.12 1.35
CA ASP A 495 -16.02 29.87 0.78
C ASP A 495 -17.12 28.80 0.81
N TRP A 496 -16.87 27.70 0.10
CA TRP A 496 -17.69 26.50 0.20
C TRP A 496 -16.83 25.25 0.07
N THR A 497 -17.41 24.10 0.36
CA THR A 497 -16.70 22.82 0.30
C THR A 497 -17.27 21.95 -0.81
N GLU A 498 -16.38 21.32 -1.57
CA GLU A 498 -16.73 20.21 -2.46
C GLU A 498 -16.23 18.89 -1.87
N THR A 499 -17.09 17.87 -1.88
CA THR A 499 -16.75 16.56 -1.32
C THR A 499 -16.29 15.63 -2.43
N ILE A 500 -15.10 15.03 -2.26
CA ILE A 500 -14.53 14.05 -3.18
C ILE A 500 -14.76 12.66 -2.61
N VAL A 501 -15.29 11.78 -3.45
CA VAL A 501 -15.63 10.41 -3.09
C VAL A 501 -14.93 9.42 -4.01
N SER A 502 -14.80 8.18 -3.55
CA SER A 502 -14.37 7.05 -4.36
C SER A 502 -15.27 5.84 -4.19
N SER A 503 -15.20 4.91 -5.13
CA SER A 503 -15.88 3.62 -5.05
C SER A 503 -15.07 2.53 -5.76
N THR A 504 -14.93 1.38 -5.10
CA THR A 504 -14.28 0.18 -5.64
C THR A 504 -15.26 -0.75 -6.37
N CYS A 505 -16.57 -0.42 -6.36
CA CYS A 505 -17.62 -1.16 -7.06
C CYS A 505 -17.33 -1.28 -8.57
N SER A 506 -17.90 -2.31 -9.20
CA SER A 506 -17.87 -2.41 -10.66
C SER A 506 -18.69 -1.28 -11.29
N LEU A 507 -18.44 -0.99 -12.57
CA LEU A 507 -19.14 0.08 -13.28
C LEU A 507 -20.65 -0.16 -13.39
N GLU A 508 -21.08 -1.42 -13.36
CA GLU A 508 -22.49 -1.83 -13.40
C GLU A 508 -23.25 -1.52 -12.11
N TYR A 509 -22.54 -1.56 -10.97
CA TYR A 509 -23.09 -1.31 -9.63
C TYR A 509 -22.53 -0.03 -9.01
N LEU A 510 -22.12 0.92 -9.84
CA LEU A 510 -21.50 2.15 -9.37
C LEU A 510 -22.55 3.01 -8.63
N PRO A 511 -22.28 3.42 -7.38
CA PRO A 511 -23.26 4.15 -6.58
C PRO A 511 -23.62 5.50 -7.20
N GLN A 512 -24.88 5.89 -7.10
CA GLN A 512 -25.41 7.14 -7.64
C GLN A 512 -25.43 8.26 -6.60
N THR A 513 -25.55 7.90 -5.32
CA THR A 513 -25.63 8.84 -4.21
C THR A 513 -24.68 8.47 -3.09
N THR A 514 -24.33 9.43 -2.23
CA THR A 514 -23.50 9.19 -1.03
C THR A 514 -24.18 8.31 0.02
N GLN A 515 -25.46 8.00 -0.13
CA GLN A 515 -26.18 7.09 0.78
C GLN A 515 -26.10 5.63 0.32
N ASP A 516 -25.71 5.40 -0.93
CA ASP A 516 -25.56 4.06 -1.48
C ASP A 516 -24.33 3.37 -0.86
N ALA A 517 -24.40 2.05 -0.71
CA ALA A 517 -23.26 1.27 -0.24
C ALA A 517 -22.07 1.36 -1.23
N GLY A 518 -20.85 1.27 -0.70
CA GLY A 518 -19.63 1.27 -1.52
C GLY A 518 -19.13 2.65 -1.93
N VAL A 519 -19.60 3.72 -1.26
CA VAL A 519 -19.05 5.09 -1.39
C VAL A 519 -18.15 5.39 -0.20
N GLU A 520 -16.94 5.87 -0.48
CA GLU A 520 -15.99 6.35 0.53
C GLU A 520 -15.70 7.83 0.31
N VAL A 521 -15.82 8.64 1.36
CA VAL A 521 -15.42 10.06 1.32
C VAL A 521 -13.90 10.14 1.49
N LEU A 522 -13.20 10.63 0.46
CA LEU A 522 -11.75 10.78 0.48
C LEU A 522 -11.32 12.07 1.15
N CYS A 523 -11.86 13.19 0.69
CA CYS A 523 -11.50 14.50 1.20
C CYS A 523 -12.60 15.53 0.93
N GLN A 524 -12.45 16.65 1.62
CA GLN A 524 -13.24 17.85 1.42
C GLN A 524 -12.29 18.95 0.96
N VAL A 525 -12.66 19.63 -0.12
CA VAL A 525 -11.85 20.67 -0.75
C VAL A 525 -12.55 21.99 -0.52
N GLN A 526 -11.88 22.90 0.20
CA GLN A 526 -12.36 24.26 0.37
C GLN A 526 -12.13 25.05 -0.92
N VAL A 527 -13.18 25.74 -1.36
CA VAL A 527 -13.21 26.55 -2.57
C VAL A 527 -13.55 27.99 -2.17
N PRO A 528 -12.61 28.93 -2.28
CA PRO A 528 -12.88 30.33 -1.99
C PRO A 528 -13.78 30.94 -3.08
N LYS A 529 -14.66 31.87 -2.69
CA LYS A 529 -15.40 32.71 -3.63
C LYS A 529 -14.41 33.65 -4.33
N GLY A 530 -14.12 33.33 -5.59
CA GLY A 530 -13.42 34.25 -6.49
C GLY A 530 -14.31 35.41 -6.94
N ALA A 531 -14.04 35.96 -8.13
CA ALA A 531 -14.95 36.93 -8.73
C ALA A 531 -16.25 36.23 -9.19
N PRO A 532 -17.44 36.81 -8.95
CA PRO A 532 -18.68 36.25 -9.47
C PRO A 532 -18.66 36.24 -11.00
N THR A 533 -19.05 35.11 -11.60
CA THR A 533 -19.14 34.93 -13.05
C THR A 533 -20.51 35.35 -13.61
N GLY A 534 -21.51 35.56 -12.75
CA GLY A 534 -22.81 36.05 -13.16
C GLY A 534 -23.68 36.54 -12.00
N MET A 535 -24.76 37.26 -12.31
CA MET A 535 -25.76 37.71 -11.35
C MET A 535 -27.17 37.37 -11.84
N LYS A 536 -28.02 36.89 -10.93
CA LYS A 536 -29.45 36.67 -11.18
C LYS A 536 -30.28 37.50 -10.21
N LYS A 537 -31.29 38.23 -10.71
CA LYS A 537 -32.31 38.87 -9.87
C LYS A 537 -33.34 37.82 -9.47
N GLY A 538 -33.73 37.80 -8.20
CA GLY A 538 -34.84 36.98 -7.74
C GLY A 538 -36.14 37.36 -8.44
N THR A 539 -37.03 36.39 -8.64
CA THR A 539 -38.29 36.57 -9.38
C THR A 539 -39.38 37.29 -8.58
N TRP A 540 -39.15 37.60 -7.31
CA TRP A 540 -40.10 38.29 -6.42
C TRP A 540 -39.54 39.64 -5.95
N PRO A 541 -40.40 40.65 -5.68
CA PRO A 541 -39.98 42.00 -5.26
C PRO A 541 -39.08 42.05 -4.02
N PHE A 542 -39.15 41.01 -3.17
CA PHE A 542 -38.37 40.88 -1.94
C PHE A 542 -37.26 39.82 -2.02
N ALA A 543 -37.05 39.18 -3.17
CA ALA A 543 -36.03 38.15 -3.33
C ALA A 543 -34.65 38.79 -3.55
N GLY A 544 -33.67 38.36 -2.75
CA GLY A 544 -32.29 38.83 -2.80
C GLY A 544 -31.62 38.67 -4.17
N ARG A 545 -30.53 39.41 -4.41
CA ARG A 545 -29.68 39.21 -5.59
C ARG A 545 -28.81 37.98 -5.36
N TYR A 546 -28.76 37.10 -6.34
CA TYR A 546 -27.90 35.92 -6.33
C TYR A 546 -26.69 36.14 -7.22
N GLN A 547 -25.52 35.77 -6.74
CA GLN A 547 -24.26 35.76 -7.47
C GLN A 547 -23.88 34.32 -7.80
N THR A 548 -23.49 34.09 -9.05
CA THR A 548 -23.01 32.79 -9.54
C THR A 548 -21.49 32.79 -9.53
N TYR A 549 -20.91 31.69 -9.08
CA TYR A 549 -19.48 31.46 -9.02
C TYR A 549 -19.18 30.14 -9.73
N GLU A 550 -18.11 30.16 -10.52
CA GLU A 550 -17.65 28.98 -11.25
C GLU A 550 -16.17 28.74 -10.95
N CYS A 551 -15.85 27.47 -10.70
CA CYS A 551 -14.49 26.98 -10.60
C CYS A 551 -14.36 25.64 -11.34
N GLU A 552 -13.13 25.23 -11.56
CA GLU A 552 -12.77 23.94 -12.11
C GLU A 552 -11.95 23.17 -11.07
N LEU A 553 -12.41 21.97 -10.72
CA LEU A 553 -11.61 21.02 -9.95
C LEU A 553 -10.76 20.22 -10.93
N GLN A 554 -9.44 20.21 -10.71
CA GLN A 554 -8.52 19.32 -11.42
C GLN A 554 -8.17 18.16 -10.52
N ILE A 555 -8.70 16.98 -10.87
CA ILE A 555 -8.48 15.73 -10.15
C ILE A 555 -7.30 15.01 -10.78
N VAL A 556 -6.30 14.68 -9.98
CA VAL A 556 -5.14 13.88 -10.39
C VAL A 556 -5.13 12.60 -9.56
N VAL A 557 -5.09 11.46 -10.23
CA VAL A 557 -5.00 10.15 -9.60
C VAL A 557 -3.58 9.62 -9.73
N GLY A 558 -2.95 9.35 -8.60
CA GLY A 558 -1.58 8.86 -8.52
C GLY A 558 -1.46 7.35 -8.76
N ASP A 559 -0.24 6.85 -8.66
CA ASP A 559 0.15 5.49 -9.04
C ASP A 559 -0.50 4.43 -8.13
N SER A 560 -0.68 4.79 -6.86
CA SER A 560 -1.19 3.92 -5.80
C SER A 560 -2.70 4.09 -5.58
N GLY A 561 -3.34 5.04 -6.28
CA GLY A 561 -4.76 5.37 -6.14
C GLY A 561 -5.04 6.54 -5.19
N GLU A 562 -4.00 7.24 -4.73
CA GLU A 562 -4.14 8.56 -4.11
C GLU A 562 -4.75 9.54 -5.12
N CYS A 563 -5.47 10.52 -4.59
CA CYS A 563 -6.24 11.46 -5.38
C CYS A 563 -5.97 12.86 -4.85
N THR A 564 -5.33 13.71 -5.65
CA THR A 564 -5.17 15.12 -5.32
C THR A 564 -6.14 15.94 -6.14
N VAL A 565 -6.59 17.06 -5.56
CA VAL A 565 -7.51 17.98 -6.23
C VAL A 565 -6.96 19.38 -6.11
N ASP A 566 -6.73 20.01 -7.26
CA ASP A 566 -6.39 21.42 -7.36
C ASP A 566 -7.65 22.20 -7.73
N VAL A 567 -7.87 23.36 -7.09
CA VAL A 567 -8.99 24.23 -7.39
C VAL A 567 -8.52 25.37 -8.28
N ILE A 568 -9.11 25.49 -9.46
CA ILE A 568 -8.76 26.52 -10.43
C ILE A 568 -9.96 27.46 -10.63
N SER A 569 -9.69 28.76 -10.54
CA SER A 569 -10.71 29.78 -10.83
C SER A 569 -11.11 29.76 -12.30
N SER A 570 -12.28 30.32 -12.61
CA SER A 570 -12.73 30.55 -13.99
C SER A 570 -11.76 31.40 -14.85
N ARG A 571 -10.81 32.10 -14.23
CA ARG A 571 -9.76 32.90 -14.90
C ARG A 571 -8.42 32.18 -15.02
N GLY A 572 -8.35 30.89 -14.66
CA GLY A 572 -7.12 30.09 -14.75
C GLY A 572 -6.13 30.33 -13.60
N VAL A 573 -6.49 31.14 -12.60
CA VAL A 573 -5.68 31.31 -11.38
C VAL A 573 -5.94 30.12 -10.45
N GLU A 574 -4.85 29.46 -10.03
CA GLU A 574 -4.87 28.39 -9.02
C GLU A 574 -5.26 28.99 -7.66
N LEU A 575 -6.39 28.52 -7.11
CA LEU A 575 -6.98 29.03 -5.87
C LEU A 575 -6.52 28.23 -4.65
N SER A 576 -6.17 26.95 -4.82
CA SER A 576 -5.52 26.12 -3.80
C SER A 576 -4.72 24.99 -4.44
N LYS A 577 -3.53 24.71 -3.89
CA LYS A 577 -2.69 23.55 -4.24
C LYS A 577 -2.97 22.40 -3.28
N GLY A 578 -3.34 21.23 -3.82
CA GLY A 578 -3.33 19.97 -3.08
C GLY A 578 -4.04 19.98 -1.72
N SER A 579 -5.06 20.84 -1.53
CA SER A 579 -5.74 21.00 -0.24
C SER A 579 -6.59 19.76 0.07
N THR A 580 -5.96 18.81 0.75
CA THR A 580 -6.64 17.66 1.34
C THR A 580 -7.03 18.03 2.76
N THR A 581 -7.90 19.02 2.96
CA THR A 581 -8.42 19.34 4.29
C THR A 581 -9.50 18.30 4.62
N ILE A 582 -9.09 17.12 5.05
CA ILE A 582 -10.06 16.10 5.50
C ILE A 582 -10.55 16.47 6.90
N ASN A 583 -11.56 17.33 6.99
CA ASN A 583 -12.44 17.36 8.15
C ASN A 583 -13.38 16.15 8.05
N VAL A 584 -12.92 14.96 8.45
CA VAL A 584 -13.88 13.90 8.77
C VAL A 584 -14.47 14.29 10.11
N SER A 585 -15.71 14.75 10.10
CA SER A 585 -16.53 14.69 11.31
C SER A 585 -16.58 13.23 11.72
N HIS A 586 -15.88 12.89 12.81
CA HIS A 586 -16.15 11.67 13.54
C HIS A 586 -17.62 11.75 13.97
N ASN A 587 -18.52 11.06 13.26
CA ASN A 587 -19.76 10.68 13.89
C ASN A 587 -19.39 9.53 14.85
N PRO A 588 -19.82 9.62 16.12
CA PRO A 588 -19.54 8.60 17.14
C PRO A 588 -20.12 7.23 16.77
#